data_AF-A0A9W9EUQ1-F1
#
_entry.id   AF-A0A9W9EUQ1-F1
#
_cell.length_a   1.000
_cell.length_b   1.000
_cell.length_c   1.000
_cell.angle_alpha   90.00
_cell.angle_beta   90.00
_cell.angle_gamma   90.00
#
_symmetry.space_group_name_H-M   'P 1'
#
loop_
_entity.id
_entity.type
_entity.pdbx_description
1 polymer ?
#
loop_
_entity_poly.entity_id
_entity_poly.type
_entity_poly.pdbx_seq_one_letter_code
_entity_poly.pdbx_strand_id
1 'polypeptide(L)'
;MTNSVEISDKSSNTTSDCLWNALTRWHPSEGADSDFWGSLTGPPLAILLKEAGYSIHQQVEILQFHHHWVVPSLGSAPDSNSAAKWQTILNPNGIPLEYAWNWNTSTGKPQIRTSWEPIGSEAGTNLDPLNQSMYGEYLNRLAKVIPNTDLTWSDSLLSSLFSPDKDAYTKPGALDKPSTSVVAGMEFTHPGAFRAKGYFVSRLPGQKLPLPLSHWSKALSALNPNNKRAVLEEFLTTNSEGKGLRPYMAAVDHHAGSSGSRLKWYMKTASTSFRSVREIMTLGGRIPDLDRELDGLYDLIKKLGHLSVDHPEEKETVLPTDESMNFLGIPKTAHYFYYFDIAAYAELPVVKIYIPLQNYRKNDLDIARTIVDWMEAQGRGSYGENYLRVLQGLADGKLEECWGYHTFFSFAVKANGKVDVTSYLAPSLSLDERRSGI
;
A
#
# COMPACT_ATOMS: atom_id res chain seq x y z
N MET A 1 32.49 -3.37 23.00
CA MET A 1 32.15 -4.81 23.12
C MET A 1 31.01 -5.05 22.16
N THR A 2 31.32 -5.64 21.02
CA THR A 2 30.40 -5.93 19.91
C THR A 2 29.66 -7.23 20.22
N ASN A 3 28.39 -7.14 20.61
CA ASN A 3 27.52 -8.30 20.71
C ASN A 3 26.98 -8.64 19.31
N SER A 4 27.67 -9.54 18.62
CA SER A 4 27.16 -10.24 17.44
C SER A 4 26.06 -11.20 17.89
N VAL A 5 24.81 -10.91 17.53
CA VAL A 5 23.68 -11.83 17.71
C VAL A 5 23.75 -12.87 16.59
N GLU A 6 24.00 -14.13 16.95
CA GLU A 6 23.84 -15.27 16.05
C GLU A 6 22.36 -15.41 15.66
N ILE A 7 22.05 -15.15 14.39
CA ILE A 7 20.76 -15.47 13.79
C ILE A 7 20.83 -16.95 13.41
N SER A 8 20.12 -17.79 14.15
CA SER A 8 20.11 -19.25 13.94
C SER A 8 19.54 -19.64 12.58
N ASP A 9 20.24 -20.53 11.86
CA ASP A 9 19.73 -21.22 10.68
C ASP A 9 18.39 -21.90 10.99
N LYS A 10 17.41 -21.72 10.09
CA LYS A 10 16.12 -22.44 10.11
C LYS A 10 16.39 -23.95 10.02
N SER A 11 16.50 -24.63 11.16
CA SER A 11 16.03 -26.00 11.25
C SER A 11 14.50 -25.97 11.21
N SER A 12 13.94 -26.89 10.43
CA SER A 12 12.55 -27.23 10.08
C SER A 12 11.41 -27.14 11.14
N ASN A 13 11.57 -26.47 12.28
CA ASN A 13 10.60 -26.46 13.37
C ASN A 13 9.70 -25.21 13.49
N THR A 14 9.96 -24.10 12.80
CA THR A 14 9.20 -22.85 13.04
C THR A 14 7.90 -22.72 12.24
N THR A 15 7.68 -23.53 11.19
CA THR A 15 6.42 -23.52 10.43
C THR A 15 5.34 -24.40 11.05
N SER A 16 5.69 -25.45 11.81
CA SER A 16 4.74 -26.32 12.53
C SER A 16 3.82 -25.57 13.50
N ASP A 17 4.36 -24.57 14.20
CA ASP A 17 3.71 -23.92 15.35
C ASP A 17 3.07 -22.56 15.00
N CYS A 18 2.90 -22.26 13.72
CA CYS A 18 2.21 -21.06 13.28
C CYS A 18 0.69 -21.20 13.50
N LEU A 19 0.05 -20.16 14.07
CA LEU A 19 -1.40 -20.14 14.32
C LEU A 19 -2.21 -20.38 13.04
N TRP A 20 -1.74 -19.88 11.89
CA TRP A 20 -2.38 -20.15 10.60
C TRP A 20 -2.52 -21.65 10.35
N ASN A 21 -1.42 -22.41 10.51
CA ASN A 21 -1.41 -23.85 10.27
C ASN A 21 -2.30 -24.60 11.27
N ALA A 22 -2.42 -24.12 12.50
CA ALA A 22 -3.34 -24.70 13.48
C ALA A 22 -4.81 -24.47 13.09
N LEU A 23 -5.14 -23.31 12.53
CA LEU A 23 -6.50 -22.98 12.08
C LEU A 23 -6.89 -23.74 10.82
N THR A 24 -5.97 -23.85 9.85
CA THR A 24 -6.29 -24.40 8.52
C THR A 24 -6.06 -25.90 8.40
N ARG A 25 -5.39 -26.56 9.36
CA ARG A 25 -5.06 -28.01 9.33
C ARG A 25 -6.23 -28.91 8.96
N TRP A 26 -7.43 -28.55 9.40
CA TRP A 26 -8.64 -29.36 9.26
C TRP A 26 -9.65 -28.76 8.28
N HIS A 27 -9.31 -27.66 7.61
CA HIS A 27 -10.15 -27.10 6.57
C HIS A 27 -10.05 -27.97 5.30
N PRO A 28 -11.16 -28.23 4.60
CA PRO A 28 -11.09 -28.85 3.28
C PRO A 28 -10.37 -27.91 2.31
N SER A 29 -9.70 -28.50 1.30
CA SER A 29 -9.17 -27.74 0.17
C SER A 29 -10.30 -26.95 -0.49
N GLU A 30 -10.06 -25.67 -0.76
CA GLU A 30 -10.96 -24.79 -1.52
C GLU A 30 -10.53 -24.68 -3.00
N GLY A 31 -9.60 -25.53 -3.43
CA GLY A 31 -9.01 -25.53 -4.77
C GLY A 31 -7.53 -25.16 -4.74
N ALA A 32 -6.79 -25.57 -5.79
CA ALA A 32 -5.34 -25.41 -5.85
C ALA A 32 -4.89 -23.94 -5.74
N ASP A 33 -5.65 -23.00 -6.33
CA ASP A 33 -5.36 -21.57 -6.26
C ASP A 33 -5.46 -21.03 -4.83
N SER A 34 -6.57 -21.32 -4.15
CA SER A 34 -6.79 -20.93 -2.75
C SER A 34 -5.77 -21.57 -1.81
N ASP A 35 -5.44 -22.85 -2.00
CA ASP A 35 -4.46 -23.55 -1.18
C ASP A 35 -3.07 -22.94 -1.33
N PHE A 36 -2.68 -22.61 -2.57
CA PHE A 36 -1.44 -21.90 -2.87
C PHE A 36 -1.40 -20.53 -2.17
N TRP A 37 -2.40 -19.69 -2.42
CA TRP A 37 -2.43 -18.34 -1.85
C TRP A 37 -2.53 -18.34 -0.33
N GLY A 38 -3.29 -19.27 0.24
CA GLY A 38 -3.39 -19.48 1.68
C GLY A 38 -2.03 -19.83 2.31
N SER A 39 -1.27 -20.73 1.67
CA SER A 39 0.07 -21.10 2.13
C SER A 39 1.08 -19.94 2.05
N LEU A 40 0.96 -19.08 1.04
CA LEU A 40 1.87 -17.96 0.81
C LEU A 40 1.56 -16.75 1.72
N THR A 41 0.27 -16.48 1.98
CA THR A 41 -0.18 -15.23 2.62
C THR A 41 -0.60 -15.40 4.07
N GLY A 42 -1.13 -16.56 4.46
CA GLY A 42 -1.62 -16.79 5.81
C GLY A 42 -0.54 -16.75 6.90
N PRO A 43 0.57 -17.51 6.76
CA PRO A 43 1.63 -17.53 7.77
C PRO A 43 2.29 -16.17 8.02
N PRO A 44 2.65 -15.36 6.99
CA PRO A 44 3.16 -14.01 7.20
C PRO A 44 2.17 -13.11 7.97
N LEU A 45 0.87 -13.17 7.65
CA LEU A 45 -0.15 -12.42 8.37
C LEU A 45 -0.23 -12.83 9.85
N ALA A 46 -0.16 -14.12 10.16
CA ALA A 46 -0.16 -14.61 11.54
C ALA A 46 1.03 -14.06 12.35
N ILE A 47 2.22 -14.00 11.73
CA ILE A 47 3.43 -13.44 12.36
C ILE A 47 3.27 -11.94 12.59
N LEU A 48 2.78 -11.19 11.59
CA LEU A 48 2.48 -9.76 11.71
C LEU A 48 1.57 -9.46 12.90
N LEU A 49 0.47 -10.20 13.04
CA LEU A 49 -0.50 -9.99 14.12
C LEU A 49 0.07 -10.33 15.49
N LYS A 50 0.81 -11.45 15.60
CA LYS A 50 1.50 -11.84 16.83
C LYS A 50 2.49 -10.77 17.27
N GLU A 51 3.37 -10.35 16.37
CA GLU A 51 4.45 -9.40 16.69
C GLU A 51 3.94 -7.97 16.91
N ALA A 52 2.79 -7.61 16.35
CA ALA A 52 2.10 -6.36 16.66
C ALA A 52 1.32 -6.40 17.99
N GLY A 53 1.32 -7.52 18.71
CA GLY A 53 0.67 -7.66 20.01
C GLY A 53 -0.86 -7.76 19.92
N TYR A 54 -1.40 -8.39 18.89
CA TYR A 54 -2.81 -8.76 18.84
C TYR A 54 -3.08 -9.93 19.79
N SER A 55 -4.21 -9.90 20.50
CA SER A 55 -4.62 -11.03 21.34
C SER A 55 -4.94 -12.26 20.48
N ILE A 56 -4.88 -13.46 21.06
CA ILE A 56 -5.18 -14.69 20.31
C ILE A 56 -6.56 -14.65 19.65
N HIS A 57 -7.58 -14.10 20.33
CA HIS A 57 -8.91 -13.94 19.77
C HIS A 57 -8.92 -13.06 18.52
N GLN A 58 -8.22 -11.92 18.56
CA GLN A 58 -8.10 -11.03 17.40
C GLN A 58 -7.32 -11.68 16.26
N GLN A 59 -6.26 -12.43 16.58
CA GLN A 59 -5.48 -13.16 15.58
C GLN A 59 -6.37 -14.18 14.86
N VAL A 60 -7.14 -14.99 15.60
CA VAL A 60 -8.07 -15.97 15.01
C VAL A 60 -9.12 -15.28 14.15
N GLU A 61 -9.73 -14.19 14.63
CA GLU A 61 -10.75 -13.46 13.88
C GLU A 61 -10.22 -12.93 12.54
N ILE A 62 -9.05 -12.30 12.55
CA ILE A 62 -8.44 -11.72 11.34
C ILE A 62 -7.96 -12.83 10.39
N LEU A 63 -7.38 -13.92 10.90
CA LEU A 63 -6.92 -15.03 10.06
C LEU A 63 -8.09 -15.79 9.43
N GLN A 64 -9.21 -15.95 10.14
CA GLN A 64 -10.42 -16.54 9.56
C GLN A 64 -11.04 -15.63 8.50
N PHE A 65 -11.05 -14.30 8.74
CA PHE A 65 -11.44 -13.36 7.71
C PHE A 65 -10.55 -13.48 6.47
N HIS A 66 -9.23 -13.51 6.66
CA HIS A 66 -8.27 -13.68 5.58
C HIS A 66 -8.52 -14.97 4.79
N HIS A 67 -8.68 -16.10 5.48
CA HIS A 67 -8.96 -17.40 4.86
C HIS A 67 -10.24 -17.39 4.02
N HIS A 68 -11.36 -16.88 4.54
CA HIS A 68 -12.66 -17.01 3.86
C HIS A 68 -13.01 -15.85 2.92
N TRP A 69 -12.35 -14.70 3.04
CA TRP A 69 -12.71 -13.49 2.30
C TRP A 69 -11.59 -12.96 1.41
N VAL A 70 -10.34 -13.16 1.79
CA VAL A 70 -9.19 -12.64 1.02
C VAL A 70 -8.67 -13.72 0.08
N VAL A 71 -8.28 -14.87 0.62
CA VAL A 71 -7.61 -15.96 -0.13
C VAL A 71 -8.38 -16.37 -1.41
N PRO A 72 -9.71 -16.62 -1.38
CA PRO A 72 -10.45 -17.04 -2.57
C PRO A 72 -10.56 -15.94 -3.64
N SER A 73 -10.23 -14.70 -3.29
CA SER A 73 -10.28 -13.54 -4.19
C SER A 73 -8.92 -13.17 -4.78
N LEU A 74 -7.84 -13.90 -4.47
CA LEU A 74 -6.50 -13.60 -5.00
C LEU A 74 -6.27 -14.12 -6.43
N GLY A 75 -7.29 -14.71 -7.04
CA GLY A 75 -7.26 -15.18 -8.43
C GLY A 75 -6.43 -16.45 -8.61
N SER A 76 -6.10 -16.76 -9.87
CA SER A 76 -5.29 -17.94 -10.19
C SER A 76 -3.88 -17.82 -9.63
N ALA A 77 -3.37 -18.92 -9.08
CA ALA A 77 -1.96 -19.01 -8.70
C ALA A 77 -1.07 -18.84 -9.95
N PRO A 78 0.16 -18.34 -9.78
CA PRO A 78 1.14 -18.31 -10.86
C PRO A 78 1.37 -19.70 -11.45
N ASP A 79 1.58 -19.78 -12.76
CA ASP A 79 1.90 -21.05 -13.42
C ASP A 79 3.35 -21.51 -13.14
N SER A 80 3.79 -22.61 -13.76
CA SER A 80 5.15 -23.14 -13.58
C SER A 80 6.27 -22.21 -14.07
N ASN A 81 5.93 -21.16 -14.84
CA ASN A 81 6.86 -20.11 -15.26
C ASN A 81 6.69 -18.85 -14.38
N SER A 82 5.93 -18.96 -13.30
CA SER A 82 5.59 -17.88 -12.38
C SER A 82 4.84 -16.72 -13.03
N ALA A 83 4.18 -16.98 -14.16
CA ALA A 83 3.35 -16.02 -14.84
C ALA A 83 1.94 -16.05 -14.26
N ALA A 84 1.52 -14.94 -13.64
CA ALA A 84 0.13 -14.74 -13.24
C ALA A 84 -0.74 -14.38 -14.46
N LYS A 85 -1.94 -14.96 -14.55
CA LYS A 85 -2.93 -14.63 -15.61
C LYS A 85 -3.31 -13.14 -15.58
N TRP A 86 -3.44 -12.58 -14.38
CA TRP A 86 -3.66 -11.16 -14.15
C TRP A 86 -2.44 -10.57 -13.43
N GLN A 87 -1.91 -9.48 -13.96
CA GLN A 87 -0.78 -8.77 -13.36
C GLN A 87 -1.30 -7.56 -12.59
N THR A 88 -1.03 -7.53 -11.28
CA THR A 88 -1.40 -6.42 -10.42
C THR A 88 -0.32 -5.33 -10.39
N ILE A 89 -0.73 -4.07 -10.18
CA ILE A 89 0.14 -2.93 -9.82
C ILE A 89 0.10 -2.65 -8.30
N LEU A 90 -0.46 -3.53 -7.48
CA LEU A 90 -0.57 -3.26 -6.04
C LEU A 90 0.83 -3.13 -5.40
N ASN A 91 1.74 -4.02 -5.76
CA ASN A 91 3.14 -3.96 -5.38
C ASN A 91 4.04 -4.42 -6.53
N PRO A 92 5.34 -4.10 -6.46
CA PRO A 92 6.27 -4.45 -7.54
C PRO A 92 6.56 -5.95 -7.68
N ASN A 93 6.21 -6.76 -6.68
CA ASN A 93 6.42 -8.21 -6.71
C ASN A 93 5.31 -8.93 -7.51
N GLY A 94 4.32 -8.20 -8.03
CA GLY A 94 3.21 -8.78 -8.79
C GLY A 94 2.25 -9.62 -7.94
N ILE A 95 2.38 -9.59 -6.61
CA ILE A 95 1.48 -10.31 -5.71
C ILE A 95 0.22 -9.46 -5.51
N PRO A 96 -0.99 -10.01 -5.69
CA PRO A 96 -2.24 -9.27 -5.49
C PRO A 96 -2.56 -8.96 -4.02
N LEU A 97 -1.58 -8.93 -3.12
CA LEU A 97 -1.74 -8.63 -1.71
C LEU A 97 -0.53 -7.87 -1.12
N GLU A 98 -0.81 -6.91 -0.25
CA GLU A 98 0.19 -6.13 0.49
C GLU A 98 -0.22 -5.97 1.96
N TYR A 99 0.75 -6.13 2.86
CA TYR A 99 0.62 -5.86 4.29
C TYR A 99 1.10 -4.46 4.61
N ALA A 100 0.53 -3.86 5.64
CA ALA A 100 0.98 -2.59 6.17
C ALA A 100 1.16 -2.68 7.69
N TRP A 101 2.40 -2.48 8.14
CA TRP A 101 2.76 -2.30 9.53
C TRP A 101 2.69 -0.81 9.88
N ASN A 102 1.56 -0.38 10.44
CA ASN A 102 1.45 0.98 10.97
C ASN A 102 2.13 1.03 12.33
N TRP A 103 3.23 1.78 12.45
CA TRP A 103 4.07 1.75 13.63
C TRP A 103 3.36 2.35 14.85
N ASN A 104 3.68 1.80 16.02
CA ASN A 104 3.20 2.24 17.33
C ASN A 104 3.40 3.73 17.56
N THR A 105 2.48 4.38 18.28
CA THR A 105 2.76 5.68 18.92
C THR A 105 3.59 5.47 20.19
N SER A 106 3.94 6.54 20.91
CA SER A 106 4.66 6.45 22.19
C SER A 106 3.92 5.64 23.27
N THR A 107 2.61 5.44 23.14
CA THR A 107 1.76 4.76 24.13
C THR A 107 0.91 3.64 23.52
N GLY A 108 0.99 3.44 22.21
CA GLY A 108 0.18 2.47 21.48
C GLY A 108 0.98 1.26 21.01
N LYS A 109 0.28 0.32 20.38
CA LYS A 109 0.87 -0.81 19.65
C LYS A 109 0.78 -0.60 18.13
N PRO A 110 1.57 -1.32 17.32
CA PRO A 110 1.43 -1.30 15.88
C PRO A 110 0.04 -1.78 15.45
N GLN A 111 -0.40 -1.32 14.28
CA GLN A 111 -1.65 -1.77 13.67
C GLN A 111 -1.38 -2.40 12.31
N ILE A 112 -1.90 -3.60 12.10
CA ILE A 112 -1.79 -4.33 10.84
C ILE A 112 -2.99 -3.97 9.96
N ARG A 113 -2.71 -3.68 8.69
CA ARG A 113 -3.72 -3.54 7.63
C ARG A 113 -3.33 -4.42 6.45
N THR A 114 -4.33 -4.89 5.72
CA THR A 114 -4.15 -5.64 4.48
C THR A 114 -4.83 -4.90 3.35
N SER A 115 -4.19 -4.88 2.18
CA SER A 115 -4.79 -4.46 0.93
C SER A 115 -4.57 -5.55 -0.10
N TRP A 116 -5.52 -5.77 -1.00
CA TRP A 116 -5.41 -6.76 -2.05
C TRP A 116 -6.26 -6.37 -3.25
N GLU A 117 -5.91 -6.88 -4.42
CA GLU A 117 -6.74 -6.76 -5.61
C GLU A 117 -7.62 -8.01 -5.70
N PRO A 118 -8.96 -7.92 -5.56
CA PRO A 118 -9.83 -9.04 -5.84
C PRO A 118 -9.80 -9.37 -7.33
N ILE A 119 -9.40 -10.59 -7.68
CA ILE A 119 -9.22 -11.06 -9.06
C ILE A 119 -10.26 -12.13 -9.37
N GLY A 120 -11.10 -11.87 -10.37
CA GLY A 120 -12.09 -12.82 -10.88
C GLY A 120 -11.49 -13.83 -11.88
N SER A 121 -12.18 -14.95 -12.10
CA SER A 121 -11.78 -15.95 -13.11
C SER A 121 -11.70 -15.37 -14.54
N GLU A 122 -12.52 -14.35 -14.81
CA GLU A 122 -12.60 -13.63 -16.09
C GLU A 122 -11.71 -12.39 -16.18
N ALA A 123 -10.89 -12.11 -15.16
CA ALA A 123 -10.01 -10.95 -15.15
C ALA A 123 -9.11 -10.91 -16.40
N GLY A 124 -9.18 -9.79 -17.12
CA GLY A 124 -8.41 -9.54 -18.33
C GLY A 124 -8.94 -10.21 -19.60
N THR A 125 -10.04 -10.96 -19.52
CA THR A 125 -10.75 -11.44 -20.72
C THR A 125 -11.69 -10.35 -21.26
N ASN A 126 -12.33 -10.62 -22.39
CA ASN A 126 -13.34 -9.70 -22.94
C ASN A 126 -14.57 -9.54 -22.02
N LEU A 127 -14.80 -10.48 -21.09
CA LEU A 127 -15.92 -10.42 -20.14
C LEU A 127 -15.61 -9.50 -18.95
N ASP A 128 -14.34 -9.42 -18.54
CA ASP A 128 -13.90 -8.52 -17.47
C ASP A 128 -12.51 -7.90 -17.74
N PRO A 129 -12.41 -7.00 -18.73
CA PRO A 129 -11.12 -6.44 -19.14
C PRO A 129 -10.44 -5.57 -18.07
N LEU A 130 -11.20 -5.09 -17.08
CA LEU A 130 -10.72 -4.21 -16.00
C LEU A 130 -10.55 -4.92 -14.65
N ASN A 131 -10.91 -6.20 -14.55
CA ASN A 131 -10.96 -6.94 -13.29
C ASN A 131 -11.83 -6.23 -12.22
N GLN A 132 -13.08 -5.94 -12.56
CA GLN A 132 -14.00 -5.23 -11.65
C GLN A 132 -15.13 -6.12 -11.11
N SER A 133 -15.39 -7.26 -11.74
CA SER A 133 -16.55 -8.09 -11.39
C SER A 133 -16.39 -8.69 -10.00
N MET A 134 -15.22 -9.28 -9.71
CA MET A 134 -14.94 -9.88 -8.40
C MET A 134 -14.93 -8.82 -7.28
N TYR A 135 -14.40 -7.63 -7.54
CA TYR A 135 -14.44 -6.53 -6.58
C TYR A 135 -15.88 -6.10 -6.26
N GLY A 136 -16.74 -5.98 -7.28
CA GLY A 136 -18.16 -5.66 -7.09
C GLY A 136 -18.91 -6.73 -6.29
N GLU A 137 -18.71 -8.01 -6.61
CA GLU A 137 -19.30 -9.11 -5.83
C GLU A 137 -18.81 -9.08 -4.37
N TYR A 138 -17.50 -8.92 -4.20
CA TYR A 138 -16.85 -8.87 -2.89
C TYR A 138 -17.42 -7.77 -2.00
N LEU A 139 -17.53 -6.53 -2.50
CA LEU A 139 -18.12 -5.42 -1.74
C LEU A 139 -19.59 -5.67 -1.38
N ASN A 140 -20.38 -6.21 -2.32
CA ASN A 140 -21.79 -6.54 -2.06
C ASN A 140 -21.96 -7.63 -0.99
N ARG A 141 -21.04 -8.60 -0.94
CA ARG A 141 -21.01 -9.63 0.11
C ARG A 141 -20.56 -9.06 1.44
N LEU A 142 -19.52 -8.22 1.46
CA LEU A 142 -19.06 -7.53 2.66
C LEU A 142 -20.14 -6.67 3.30
N ALA A 143 -20.90 -5.92 2.49
CA ALA A 143 -21.94 -5.02 2.98
C ALA A 143 -23.05 -5.75 3.75
N LYS A 144 -23.20 -7.07 3.54
CA LYS A 144 -24.16 -7.92 4.26
C LYS A 144 -23.66 -8.38 5.63
N VAL A 145 -22.34 -8.36 5.86
CA VAL A 145 -21.72 -8.92 7.08
C VAL A 145 -21.00 -7.89 7.93
N ILE A 146 -20.56 -6.76 7.35
CA ILE A 146 -19.98 -5.63 8.06
C ILE A 146 -21.07 -4.58 8.26
N PRO A 147 -21.55 -4.35 9.50
CA PRO A 147 -22.56 -3.34 9.79
C PRO A 147 -22.12 -1.96 9.33
N ASN A 148 -23.08 -1.12 8.94
CA ASN A 148 -22.83 0.26 8.51
C ASN A 148 -21.88 0.39 7.31
N THR A 149 -21.80 -0.63 6.44
CA THR A 149 -21.10 -0.49 5.16
C THR A 149 -21.94 0.35 4.20
N ASP A 150 -21.34 1.38 3.62
CA ASP A 150 -21.96 2.22 2.59
C ASP A 150 -21.08 2.24 1.34
N LEU A 151 -21.65 1.85 0.20
CA LEU A 151 -20.95 1.71 -1.08
C LEU A 151 -21.19 2.91 -2.02
N THR A 152 -21.97 3.92 -1.60
CA THR A 152 -22.37 5.06 -2.45
C THR A 152 -21.19 5.76 -3.12
N TRP A 153 -20.10 5.99 -2.38
CA TRP A 153 -18.90 6.61 -2.95
C TRP A 153 -18.16 5.70 -3.93
N SER A 154 -18.18 4.39 -3.71
CA SER A 154 -17.61 3.43 -4.66
C SER A 154 -18.36 3.42 -5.97
N ASP A 155 -19.68 3.35 -5.90
CA ASP A 155 -20.54 3.32 -7.09
C ASP A 155 -20.36 4.60 -7.92
N SER A 156 -20.29 5.75 -7.26
CA SER A 156 -20.05 7.04 -7.91
C SER A 156 -18.65 7.15 -8.53
N LEU A 157 -17.61 6.59 -7.89
CA LEU A 157 -16.27 6.55 -8.48
C LEU A 157 -16.19 5.60 -9.67
N LEU A 158 -16.80 4.41 -9.58
CA LEU A 158 -16.87 3.45 -10.68
C LEU A 158 -17.58 4.05 -11.89
N SER A 159 -18.67 4.80 -11.68
CA SER A 159 -19.40 5.44 -12.78
C SER A 159 -18.65 6.63 -13.38
N SER A 160 -17.79 7.30 -12.61
CA SER A 160 -17.16 8.57 -13.02
C SER A 160 -15.76 8.40 -13.60
N LEU A 161 -15.00 7.40 -13.12
CA LEU A 161 -13.59 7.19 -13.49
C LEU A 161 -13.40 6.14 -14.60
N PHE A 162 -14.48 5.50 -15.04
CA PHE A 162 -14.46 4.44 -16.04
C PHE A 162 -15.56 4.66 -17.08
N SER A 163 -15.34 4.13 -18.28
CA SER A 163 -16.33 4.12 -19.36
C SER A 163 -17.36 3.02 -19.09
N PRO A 164 -18.67 3.30 -19.28
CA PRO A 164 -19.70 2.25 -19.22
C PRO A 164 -19.63 1.29 -20.42
N ASP A 165 -19.01 1.71 -21.53
CA ASP A 165 -18.78 0.87 -22.70
C ASP A 165 -17.60 -0.09 -22.44
N LYS A 166 -17.91 -1.32 -22.02
CA LYS A 166 -16.93 -2.39 -21.80
C LYS A 166 -16.23 -2.83 -23.08
N ASP A 167 -16.93 -2.78 -24.21
CA ASP A 167 -16.38 -3.20 -25.51
C ASP A 167 -15.28 -2.24 -25.97
N ALA A 168 -15.34 -0.98 -25.57
CA ALA A 168 -14.25 -0.04 -25.84
C ALA A 168 -12.90 -0.48 -25.24
N TYR A 169 -12.89 -1.20 -24.11
CA TYR A 169 -11.67 -1.68 -23.45
C TYR A 169 -11.06 -2.92 -24.09
N THR A 170 -11.80 -3.65 -24.92
CA THR A 170 -11.29 -4.86 -25.60
C THR A 170 -10.53 -4.53 -26.89
N LYS A 171 -10.61 -3.28 -27.35
CA LYS A 171 -9.92 -2.81 -28.56
C LYS A 171 -8.40 -2.78 -28.36
N PRO A 172 -7.60 -3.10 -29.39
CA PRO A 172 -6.14 -2.99 -29.31
C PRO A 172 -5.68 -1.60 -28.87
N GLY A 173 -4.80 -1.54 -27.87
CA GLY A 173 -4.29 -0.28 -27.32
C GLY A 173 -5.27 0.49 -26.43
N ALA A 174 -6.43 -0.07 -26.09
CA ALA A 174 -7.39 0.59 -25.20
C ALA A 174 -6.93 0.64 -23.73
N LEU A 175 -6.11 -0.32 -23.30
CA LEU A 175 -5.59 -0.44 -21.94
C LEU A 175 -4.08 -0.67 -21.96
N ASP A 176 -3.37 0.14 -21.17
CA ASP A 176 -2.00 -0.17 -20.77
C ASP A 176 -2.01 -1.34 -19.77
N LYS A 177 -1.08 -2.28 -19.93
CA LYS A 177 -0.83 -3.36 -18.96
C LYS A 177 0.39 -3.02 -18.10
N PRO A 178 0.39 -3.35 -16.79
CA PRO A 178 -0.68 -4.00 -16.05
C PRO A 178 -1.87 -3.07 -15.73
N SER A 179 -3.08 -3.63 -15.64
CA SER A 179 -4.35 -2.90 -15.79
C SER A 179 -5.24 -2.85 -14.55
N THR A 180 -4.72 -3.10 -13.33
CA THR A 180 -5.49 -2.96 -12.08
C THR A 180 -6.29 -1.67 -12.05
N SER A 181 -7.59 -1.83 -11.83
CA SER A 181 -8.54 -0.72 -11.77
C SER A 181 -9.07 -0.49 -10.36
N VAL A 182 -9.09 -1.53 -9.53
CA VAL A 182 -9.68 -1.53 -8.20
C VAL A 182 -8.81 -2.33 -7.22
N VAL A 183 -8.72 -1.85 -5.98
CA VAL A 183 -8.06 -2.56 -4.86
C VAL A 183 -8.96 -2.46 -3.64
N ALA A 184 -9.07 -3.54 -2.88
CA ALA A 184 -9.74 -3.58 -1.59
C ALA A 184 -8.72 -3.38 -0.46
N GLY A 185 -9.14 -2.70 0.60
CA GLY A 185 -8.36 -2.60 1.84
C GLY A 185 -9.20 -2.93 3.04
N MET A 186 -8.56 -3.53 4.05
CA MET A 186 -9.20 -3.85 5.31
C MET A 186 -8.37 -3.36 6.49
N GLU A 187 -9.06 -2.72 7.44
CA GLU A 187 -8.49 -2.28 8.71
C GLU A 187 -9.28 -2.89 9.86
N PHE A 188 -8.61 -3.68 10.69
CA PHE A 188 -9.18 -4.18 11.93
C PHE A 188 -8.96 -3.15 13.04
N THR A 189 -10.05 -2.55 13.52
CA THR A 189 -9.98 -1.45 14.48
C THR A 189 -10.09 -1.92 15.93
N HIS A 190 -10.98 -2.87 16.19
CA HIS A 190 -11.15 -3.56 17.47
C HIS A 190 -11.91 -4.88 17.23
N PRO A 191 -12.04 -5.79 18.22
CA PRO A 191 -12.81 -7.03 18.05
C PRO A 191 -14.19 -6.77 17.45
N GLY A 192 -14.55 -7.52 16.40
CA GLY A 192 -15.80 -7.37 15.66
C GLY A 192 -15.90 -6.14 14.73
N ALA A 193 -14.86 -5.30 14.60
CA ALA A 193 -14.93 -4.07 13.81
C ALA A 193 -13.86 -3.98 12.73
N PHE A 194 -14.30 -4.37 11.53
CA PHE A 194 -13.60 -4.23 10.27
C PHE A 194 -14.05 -2.94 9.56
N ARG A 195 -13.09 -2.20 9.00
CA ARG A 195 -13.36 -1.05 8.13
C ARG A 195 -12.82 -1.35 6.74
N ALA A 196 -13.74 -1.50 5.80
CA ALA A 196 -13.42 -1.72 4.40
C ALA A 196 -13.07 -0.40 3.70
N LYS A 197 -12.15 -0.47 2.75
CA LYS A 197 -11.72 0.63 1.90
C LYS A 197 -11.72 0.19 0.45
N GLY A 198 -12.05 1.12 -0.44
CA GLY A 198 -11.94 0.94 -1.87
C GLY A 198 -10.93 1.90 -2.44
N TYR A 199 -10.08 1.42 -3.35
CA TYR A 199 -9.12 2.20 -4.09
C TYR A 199 -9.43 2.05 -5.59
N PHE A 200 -9.41 3.17 -6.32
CA PHE A 200 -9.84 3.24 -7.71
C PHE A 200 -8.74 3.89 -8.53
N VAL A 201 -8.16 3.10 -9.44
CA VAL A 201 -7.15 3.55 -10.39
C VAL A 201 -7.84 3.69 -11.73
N SER A 202 -8.07 4.94 -12.17
CA SER A 202 -8.87 5.18 -13.37
C SER A 202 -8.27 4.48 -14.61
N ARG A 203 -9.14 4.04 -15.51
CA ARG A 203 -8.79 3.52 -16.83
C ARG A 203 -9.85 4.01 -17.79
N LEU A 204 -9.48 4.82 -18.79
CA LEU A 204 -10.38 5.20 -19.88
C LEU A 204 -9.85 4.63 -21.19
N PRO A 205 -10.71 4.12 -22.09
CA PRO A 205 -10.26 3.49 -23.33
C PRO A 205 -9.40 4.43 -24.16
N GLY A 206 -8.18 4.00 -24.48
CA GLY A 206 -7.22 4.73 -25.32
C GLY A 206 -6.60 5.96 -24.66
N GLN A 207 -6.84 6.18 -23.35
CA GLN A 207 -6.20 7.25 -22.59
C GLN A 207 -4.99 6.72 -21.84
N LYS A 208 -3.83 7.36 -22.06
CA LYS A 208 -2.64 7.09 -21.26
C LYS A 208 -2.79 7.71 -19.88
N LEU A 209 -2.37 6.97 -18.86
CA LEU A 209 -2.27 7.50 -17.51
C LEU A 209 -1.05 8.41 -17.36
N PRO A 210 -1.09 9.42 -16.47
CA PRO A 210 -2.21 9.82 -15.61
C PRO A 210 -3.27 10.63 -16.36
N LEU A 211 -4.55 10.50 -15.96
CA LEU A 211 -5.61 11.34 -16.52
C LEU A 211 -5.46 12.83 -16.13
N PRO A 212 -6.06 13.75 -16.91
CA PRO A 212 -6.06 15.18 -16.58
C PRO A 212 -6.67 15.48 -15.20
N LEU A 213 -6.12 16.49 -14.52
CA LEU A 213 -6.58 16.94 -13.20
C LEU A 213 -8.09 17.24 -13.18
N SER A 214 -8.60 17.91 -14.22
CA SER A 214 -10.02 18.29 -14.33
C SER A 214 -10.98 17.10 -14.33
N HIS A 215 -10.56 15.95 -14.87
CA HIS A 215 -11.37 14.73 -14.88
C HIS A 215 -11.54 14.19 -13.46
N TRP A 216 -10.44 14.09 -12.71
CA TRP A 216 -10.46 13.70 -11.31
C TRP A 216 -11.23 14.69 -10.45
N SER A 217 -10.99 16.00 -10.59
CA SER A 217 -11.70 17.05 -9.86
C SER A 217 -13.22 16.92 -10.03
N LYS A 218 -13.70 16.67 -11.25
CA LYS A 218 -15.12 16.46 -11.53
C LYS A 218 -15.65 15.21 -10.81
N ALA A 219 -14.96 14.08 -10.90
CA ALA A 219 -15.37 12.83 -10.24
C ALA A 219 -15.44 13.00 -8.71
N LEU A 220 -14.42 13.61 -8.11
CA LEU A 220 -14.35 13.79 -6.65
C LEU A 220 -15.35 14.84 -6.12
N SER A 221 -15.74 15.82 -6.93
CA SER A 221 -16.76 16.81 -6.57
C SER A 221 -18.13 16.18 -6.29
N ALA A 222 -18.45 15.09 -7.00
CA ALA A 222 -19.74 14.41 -6.86
C ALA A 222 -19.88 13.66 -5.53
N LEU A 223 -18.76 13.24 -4.92
CA LEU A 223 -18.77 12.46 -3.69
C LEU A 223 -19.07 13.30 -2.45
N ASN A 224 -18.49 14.49 -2.40
CA ASN A 224 -18.62 15.38 -1.25
C ASN A 224 -18.36 16.84 -1.67
N PRO A 225 -19.40 17.64 -1.94
CA PRO A 225 -19.24 19.01 -2.42
C PRO A 225 -18.61 19.96 -1.40
N ASN A 226 -18.66 19.62 -0.10
CA ASN A 226 -18.19 20.46 1.02
C ASN A 226 -16.81 20.04 1.55
N ASN A 227 -16.00 19.38 0.72
CA ASN A 227 -14.69 18.86 1.13
C ASN A 227 -13.57 19.91 0.94
N LYS A 228 -12.37 19.64 1.48
CA LYS A 228 -11.21 20.58 1.46
C LYS A 228 -10.54 20.70 0.09
N ARG A 229 -11.20 20.23 -0.96
CA ARG A 229 -10.63 20.09 -2.30
C ARG A 229 -10.23 21.44 -2.88
N ALA A 230 -10.95 22.52 -2.57
CA ALA A 230 -10.64 23.85 -3.11
C ALA A 230 -9.20 24.29 -2.79
N VAL A 231 -8.75 24.13 -1.53
CA VAL A 231 -7.38 24.49 -1.12
C VAL A 231 -6.34 23.64 -1.84
N LEU A 232 -6.62 22.34 -1.98
CA LEU A 232 -5.73 21.43 -2.71
C LEU A 232 -5.69 21.79 -4.21
N GLU A 233 -6.82 22.05 -4.85
CA GLU A 233 -6.90 22.42 -6.27
C GLU A 233 -6.20 23.75 -6.55
N GLU A 234 -6.33 24.72 -5.66
CA GLU A 234 -5.56 25.96 -5.73
C GLU A 234 -4.06 25.67 -5.67
N PHE A 235 -3.60 24.85 -4.72
CA PHE A 235 -2.18 24.44 -4.64
C PHE A 235 -1.72 23.76 -5.93
N LEU A 236 -2.49 22.80 -6.46
CA LEU A 236 -2.17 22.05 -7.67
C LEU A 236 -2.11 22.93 -8.93
N THR A 237 -2.81 24.06 -8.95
CA THR A 237 -2.90 24.95 -10.12
C THR A 237 -2.01 26.18 -10.02
N THR A 238 -1.59 26.58 -8.81
CA THR A 238 -0.83 27.82 -8.59
C THR A 238 0.62 27.59 -8.16
N ASN A 239 0.88 26.56 -7.34
CA ASN A 239 2.20 26.26 -6.80
C ASN A 239 3.10 25.52 -7.83
N SER A 240 4.41 25.77 -7.83
CA SER A 240 5.34 25.13 -8.76
C SER A 240 5.44 23.62 -8.57
N GLU A 241 5.56 23.14 -7.33
CA GLU A 241 5.58 21.72 -6.99
C GLU A 241 4.19 21.10 -7.14
N GLY A 242 3.14 21.86 -6.77
CA GLY A 242 1.74 21.48 -6.99
C GLY A 242 1.43 21.16 -8.46
N LYS A 243 1.92 21.99 -9.39
CA LYS A 243 1.80 21.76 -10.84
C LYS A 243 2.57 20.54 -11.33
N GLY A 244 3.53 20.04 -10.57
CA GLY A 244 4.28 18.81 -10.86
C GLY A 244 3.52 17.53 -10.48
N LEU A 245 2.55 17.62 -9.57
CA LEU A 245 1.77 16.47 -9.10
C LEU A 245 0.84 15.94 -10.19
N ARG A 246 0.73 14.62 -10.29
CA ARG A 246 -0.12 13.92 -11.25
C ARG A 246 -1.03 12.93 -10.53
N PRO A 247 -2.36 13.07 -10.62
CA PRO A 247 -3.29 12.16 -9.98
C PRO A 247 -3.33 10.79 -10.67
N TYR A 248 -3.40 9.72 -9.88
CA TYR A 248 -3.47 8.35 -10.43
C TYR A 248 -4.48 7.45 -9.72
N MET A 249 -4.88 7.75 -8.49
CA MET A 249 -5.79 6.90 -7.72
C MET A 249 -6.62 7.73 -6.73
N ALA A 250 -7.84 7.29 -6.44
CA ALA A 250 -8.62 7.77 -5.30
C ALA A 250 -8.93 6.60 -4.36
N ALA A 251 -9.07 6.87 -3.06
CA ALA A 251 -9.55 5.87 -2.11
C ALA A 251 -10.62 6.43 -1.17
N VAL A 252 -11.55 5.56 -0.78
CA VAL A 252 -12.69 5.87 0.08
C VAL A 252 -12.83 4.83 1.17
N ASP A 253 -13.29 5.25 2.34
CA ASP A 253 -13.78 4.32 3.37
C ASP A 253 -15.24 3.93 3.07
N HIS A 254 -15.58 2.64 3.18
CA HIS A 254 -16.96 2.15 3.01
C HIS A 254 -17.69 2.16 4.36
N HIS A 255 -18.12 3.33 4.80
CA HIS A 255 -18.80 3.51 6.09
C HIS A 255 -19.99 4.46 5.97
N ALA A 256 -21.11 4.08 6.58
CA ALA A 256 -22.36 4.81 6.56
C ALA A 256 -22.29 6.08 7.41
N GLY A 257 -22.88 7.16 6.89
CA GLY A 257 -22.79 8.49 7.48
C GLY A 257 -21.51 9.20 7.06
N SER A 258 -21.66 10.41 6.53
CA SER A 258 -20.54 11.25 6.11
C SER A 258 -19.56 11.53 7.25
N SER A 259 -20.02 11.51 8.50
CA SER A 259 -19.22 11.73 9.71
C SER A 259 -18.30 10.55 10.03
N GLY A 260 -17.23 10.44 9.25
CA GLY A 260 -16.14 9.50 9.51
C GLY A 260 -15.49 8.91 8.26
N SER A 261 -16.16 9.00 7.11
CA SER A 261 -15.63 8.48 5.83
C SER A 261 -14.57 9.41 5.25
N ARG A 262 -13.39 8.85 4.94
CA ARG A 262 -12.28 9.60 4.34
C ARG A 262 -12.31 9.46 2.82
N LEU A 263 -12.00 10.56 2.14
CA LEU A 263 -11.69 10.58 0.72
C LEU A 263 -10.21 10.96 0.58
N LYS A 264 -9.44 10.06 -0.03
CA LYS A 264 -8.01 10.24 -0.25
C LYS A 264 -7.72 10.34 -1.73
N TRP A 265 -6.97 11.37 -2.12
CA TRP A 265 -6.58 11.57 -3.51
C TRP A 265 -5.07 11.35 -3.66
N TYR A 266 -4.69 10.33 -4.42
CA TYR A 266 -3.30 9.91 -4.59
C TYR A 266 -2.71 10.52 -5.85
N MET A 267 -1.50 11.05 -5.70
CA MET A 267 -0.73 11.72 -6.73
C MET A 267 0.72 11.27 -6.70
N LYS A 268 1.41 11.44 -7.82
CA LYS A 268 2.85 11.20 -7.95
C LYS A 268 3.56 12.44 -8.46
N THR A 269 4.85 12.55 -8.19
CA THR A 269 5.72 13.57 -8.78
C THR A 269 7.05 12.93 -9.18
N ALA A 270 7.70 13.49 -10.20
CA ALA A 270 9.06 13.12 -10.59
C ALA A 270 10.14 13.82 -9.74
N SER A 271 9.78 14.84 -8.96
CA SER A 271 10.74 15.44 -8.03
C SER A 271 10.86 14.60 -6.76
N THR A 272 12.11 14.39 -6.37
CA THR A 272 12.61 13.62 -5.23
C THR A 272 13.57 14.44 -4.37
N SER A 273 13.74 15.72 -4.69
CA SER A 273 14.41 16.69 -3.83
C SER A 273 13.65 16.82 -2.51
N PHE A 274 14.36 17.00 -1.40
CA PHE A 274 13.70 17.19 -0.11
C PHE A 274 12.97 18.54 -0.03
N ARG A 275 13.45 19.54 -0.78
CA ARG A 275 12.73 20.80 -0.97
C ARG A 275 11.32 20.59 -1.52
N SER A 276 11.17 19.75 -2.54
CA SER A 276 9.84 19.40 -3.10
C SER A 276 8.97 18.69 -2.06
N VAL A 277 9.56 17.76 -1.29
CA VAL A 277 8.88 17.09 -0.17
C VAL A 277 8.33 18.12 0.83
N ARG A 278 9.16 19.06 1.28
CA ARG A 278 8.77 20.11 2.24
C ARG A 278 7.65 21.00 1.69
N GLU A 279 7.78 21.44 0.44
CA GLU A 279 6.77 22.28 -0.22
C GLU A 279 5.42 21.57 -0.32
N ILE A 280 5.39 20.29 -0.72
CA ILE A 280 4.17 19.50 -0.87
C ILE A 280 3.56 19.15 0.48
N MET A 281 4.37 18.69 1.44
CA MET A 281 3.91 18.30 2.78
C MET A 281 3.31 19.48 3.55
N THR A 282 3.78 20.71 3.28
CA THR A 282 3.26 21.94 3.90
C THR A 282 2.17 22.62 3.06
N LEU A 283 1.81 22.09 1.88
CA LEU A 283 0.93 22.75 0.90
C LEU A 283 1.36 24.20 0.57
N GLY A 284 2.68 24.41 0.43
CA GLY A 284 3.29 25.73 0.22
C GLY A 284 3.19 26.61 1.47
N GLY A 285 3.51 26.05 2.64
CA GLY A 285 3.51 26.76 3.93
C GLY A 285 2.12 26.96 4.56
N ARG A 286 1.04 26.47 3.95
CA ARG A 286 -0.32 26.55 4.53
C ARG A 286 -0.50 25.66 5.75
N ILE A 287 0.21 24.52 5.81
CA ILE A 287 0.28 23.66 7.00
C ILE A 287 1.55 24.07 7.77
N PRO A 288 1.42 24.80 8.89
CA PRO A 288 2.57 25.30 9.64
C PRO A 288 3.19 24.21 10.53
N ASP A 289 4.32 24.54 11.15
CA ASP A 289 4.92 23.81 12.28
C ASP A 289 5.29 22.34 11.99
N LEU A 290 5.79 22.05 10.78
CA LEU A 290 6.24 20.71 10.38
C LEU A 290 7.76 20.54 10.34
N ASP A 291 8.54 21.59 10.59
CA ASP A 291 9.99 21.59 10.29
C ASP A 291 10.75 20.49 11.03
N ARG A 292 10.51 20.33 12.33
CA ARG A 292 11.18 19.28 13.13
C ARG A 292 10.88 17.88 12.60
N GLU A 293 9.62 17.62 12.29
CA GLU A 293 9.14 16.34 11.78
C GLU A 293 9.70 16.04 10.38
N LEU A 294 9.79 17.07 9.52
CA LEU A 294 10.36 16.95 8.19
C LEU A 294 11.88 16.78 8.23
N ASP A 295 12.60 17.49 9.11
CA ASP A 295 14.04 17.28 9.29
C ASP A 295 14.35 15.84 9.70
N GLY A 296 13.55 15.29 10.62
CA GLY A 296 13.62 13.89 11.02
C GLY A 296 13.34 12.92 9.86
N LEU A 297 12.38 13.23 8.98
CA LEU A 297 12.13 12.46 7.76
C LEU A 297 13.31 12.57 6.78
N TYR A 298 13.91 13.74 6.65
CA TYR A 298 15.04 13.94 5.74
C TYR A 298 16.26 13.11 6.16
N ASP A 299 16.55 13.08 7.47
CA ASP A 299 17.60 12.23 8.02
C ASP A 299 17.37 10.75 7.71
N LEU A 300 16.13 10.27 7.76
CA LEU A 300 15.78 8.91 7.33
C LEU A 300 16.04 8.72 5.83
N ILE A 301 15.60 9.64 4.97
CA ILE A 301 15.81 9.57 3.52
C ILE A 301 17.30 9.56 3.19
N LYS A 302 18.12 10.39 3.84
CA LYS A 302 19.58 10.39 3.64
C LYS A 302 20.19 9.04 3.99
N LYS A 303 19.80 8.45 5.13
CA LYS A 303 20.28 7.11 5.55
C LYS A 303 19.84 6.02 4.59
N LEU A 304 18.58 6.02 4.15
CA LEU A 304 18.06 5.08 3.15
C LEU A 304 18.79 5.24 1.81
N GLY A 305 19.07 6.48 1.40
CA GLY A 305 19.73 6.87 0.15
C GLY A 305 21.25 6.80 0.12
N HIS A 306 21.92 6.53 1.24
CA HIS A 306 23.37 6.72 1.36
C HIS A 306 23.83 8.13 0.93
N LEU A 307 22.99 9.13 1.17
CA LEU A 307 23.31 10.52 0.85
C LEU A 307 24.27 11.08 1.91
N SER A 308 25.08 12.06 1.53
CA SER A 308 25.96 12.76 2.46
C SER A 308 25.15 13.45 3.57
N VAL A 309 25.74 13.61 4.75
CA VAL A 309 25.13 14.36 5.86
C VAL A 309 24.72 15.77 5.42
N ASP A 310 25.56 16.41 4.59
CA ASP A 310 25.38 17.74 4.02
C ASP A 310 24.68 17.74 2.65
N HIS A 311 23.91 16.69 2.32
CA HIS A 311 23.16 16.65 1.05
C HIS A 311 22.19 17.86 0.99
N PRO A 312 22.26 18.72 -0.03
CA PRO A 312 21.36 19.88 -0.16
C PRO A 312 19.93 19.47 -0.44
N GLU A 313 18.95 20.15 0.17
CA GLU A 313 17.53 19.84 -0.02
C GLU A 313 17.06 20.01 -1.48
N GLU A 314 17.69 20.90 -2.25
CA GLU A 314 17.37 21.15 -3.66
C GLU A 314 17.83 20.04 -4.59
N LYS A 315 18.78 19.20 -4.15
CA LYS A 315 19.31 18.15 -5.01
C LYS A 315 18.36 16.97 -5.02
N GLU A 316 18.00 16.58 -6.23
CA GLU A 316 17.26 15.34 -6.50
C GLU A 316 17.98 14.13 -5.88
N THR A 317 17.20 13.21 -5.31
CA THR A 317 17.72 11.94 -4.84
C THR A 317 17.88 11.04 -6.06
N VAL A 318 19.12 10.83 -6.52
CA VAL A 318 19.38 9.96 -7.68
C VAL A 318 19.09 8.52 -7.29
N LEU A 319 17.92 8.01 -7.69
CA LEU A 319 17.57 6.61 -7.55
C LEU A 319 17.92 5.88 -8.85
N PRO A 320 18.50 4.66 -8.79
CA PRO A 320 18.77 3.85 -9.96
C PRO A 320 17.52 3.68 -10.82
N THR A 321 17.59 4.13 -12.07
CA THR A 321 16.54 3.90 -13.06
C THR A 321 16.65 2.48 -13.58
N ASP A 322 15.55 1.75 -13.57
CA ASP A 322 15.42 0.48 -14.27
C ASP A 322 14.27 0.59 -15.26
N GLU A 323 14.60 0.62 -16.56
CA GLU A 323 13.63 0.76 -17.64
C GLU A 323 12.83 -0.54 -17.89
N SER A 324 13.27 -1.68 -17.36
CA SER A 324 12.63 -2.98 -17.58
C SER A 324 11.39 -3.23 -16.72
N MET A 325 11.18 -2.43 -15.66
CA MET A 325 10.17 -2.65 -14.64
C MET A 325 9.17 -1.49 -14.57
N ASN A 326 8.10 -1.56 -15.36
CA ASN A 326 7.02 -0.57 -15.41
C ASN A 326 5.97 -0.81 -14.30
N PHE A 327 6.12 -0.15 -13.16
CA PHE A 327 5.03 -0.03 -12.19
C PHE A 327 4.04 1.02 -12.68
N LEU A 328 2.74 0.69 -12.82
CA LEU A 328 1.67 1.61 -13.27
C LEU A 328 1.75 2.11 -14.74
N GLY A 329 2.49 1.45 -15.62
CA GLY A 329 2.78 2.04 -16.96
C GLY A 329 3.64 3.31 -16.86
N ILE A 330 4.30 3.49 -15.71
CA ILE A 330 5.21 4.57 -15.41
C ILE A 330 6.60 3.91 -15.41
N PRO A 331 7.58 4.48 -16.14
CA PRO A 331 8.97 4.08 -15.95
C PRO A 331 9.29 4.08 -14.45
N LYS A 332 10.14 3.17 -13.98
CA LYS A 332 10.69 3.18 -12.61
C LYS A 332 11.64 4.38 -12.41
N THR A 333 11.19 5.58 -12.78
CA THR A 333 11.83 6.84 -12.42
C THR A 333 11.60 7.10 -10.95
N ALA A 334 12.56 7.79 -10.33
CA ALA A 334 12.53 8.22 -8.94
C ALA A 334 11.24 9.04 -8.69
N HIS A 335 10.22 8.40 -8.12
CA HIS A 335 8.94 9.04 -7.83
C HIS A 335 8.68 8.98 -6.34
N TYR A 336 8.27 10.10 -5.77
CA TYR A 336 7.51 10.09 -4.54
C TYR A 336 6.02 10.12 -4.87
N PHE A 337 5.26 9.39 -4.05
CA PHE A 337 3.82 9.37 -4.12
C PHE A 337 3.28 10.08 -2.89
N TYR A 338 2.14 10.71 -3.05
CA TYR A 338 1.45 11.42 -1.99
C TYR A 338 -0.01 11.01 -2.00
N TYR A 339 -0.66 10.99 -0.84
CA TYR A 339 -2.10 11.21 -0.81
C TYR A 339 -2.43 12.47 -0.02
N PHE A 340 -3.58 13.04 -0.37
CA PHE A 340 -4.23 14.11 0.37
C PHE A 340 -5.54 13.58 0.95
N ASP A 341 -5.68 13.58 2.28
CA ASP A 341 -6.93 13.26 2.96
C ASP A 341 -7.82 14.50 2.96
N ILE A 342 -8.77 14.55 2.03
CA ILE A 342 -9.58 15.73 1.73
C ILE A 342 -10.97 15.69 2.39
N ALA A 343 -11.24 14.75 3.31
CA ALA A 343 -12.55 14.63 3.95
C ALA A 343 -13.01 15.88 4.76
N ALA A 344 -14.34 16.01 4.89
CA ALA A 344 -15.07 17.27 5.09
C ALA A 344 -15.14 17.84 6.53
N TYR A 345 -14.13 17.64 7.37
CA TYR A 345 -14.22 18.06 8.79
C TYR A 345 -13.05 18.87 9.33
N ALA A 346 -12.04 19.17 8.52
CA ALA A 346 -11.01 20.13 8.92
C ALA A 346 -10.85 21.21 7.85
N GLU A 347 -9.99 22.19 8.08
CA GLU A 347 -9.75 23.27 7.12
C GLU A 347 -8.71 22.88 6.05
N LEU A 348 -7.69 22.09 6.43
CA LEU A 348 -6.59 21.68 5.56
C LEU A 348 -6.50 20.15 5.42
N PRO A 349 -6.12 19.60 4.25
CA PRO A 349 -5.99 18.17 4.08
C PRO A 349 -4.76 17.65 4.82
N VAL A 350 -4.81 16.39 5.28
CA VAL A 350 -3.60 15.73 5.78
C VAL A 350 -2.81 15.23 4.58
N VAL A 351 -1.56 15.63 4.47
CA VAL A 351 -0.64 15.17 3.43
C VAL A 351 0.15 13.97 3.95
N LYS A 352 0.21 12.90 3.16
CA LYS A 352 1.03 11.71 3.44
C LYS A 352 1.92 11.39 2.27
N ILE A 353 3.23 11.33 2.50
CA ILE A 353 4.22 10.87 1.51
C ILE A 353 4.40 9.36 1.58
N TYR A 354 4.72 8.76 0.44
CA TYR A 354 5.09 7.37 0.21
C TYR A 354 6.41 7.32 -0.55
N ILE A 355 7.39 6.69 0.07
CA ILE A 355 8.75 6.51 -0.39
C ILE A 355 8.89 5.06 -0.86
N PRO A 356 9.07 4.80 -2.18
CA PRO A 356 9.27 3.46 -2.70
C PRO A 356 10.63 2.93 -2.26
N LEU A 357 10.65 1.99 -1.31
CA LEU A 357 11.87 1.52 -0.68
C LEU A 357 12.72 0.64 -1.61
N GLN A 358 12.08 -0.04 -2.56
CA GLN A 358 12.80 -0.86 -3.55
C GLN A 358 13.74 -0.05 -4.43
N ASN A 359 13.45 1.25 -4.64
CA ASN A 359 14.27 2.11 -5.48
C ASN A 359 15.64 2.40 -4.85
N TYR A 360 15.85 2.13 -3.57
CA TYR A 360 17.13 2.32 -2.89
C TYR A 360 18.12 1.16 -3.10
N ARG A 361 17.69 0.04 -3.72
CA ARG A 361 18.50 -1.17 -3.99
C ARG A 361 19.30 -1.68 -2.78
N LYS A 362 18.71 -1.58 -1.59
CA LYS A 362 19.24 -2.14 -0.35
C LYS A 362 18.62 -3.49 -0.07
N ASN A 363 19.37 -4.39 0.56
CA ASN A 363 18.75 -5.59 1.12
C ASN A 363 17.72 -5.21 2.20
N ASP A 364 16.76 -6.09 2.44
CA ASP A 364 15.66 -5.83 3.37
C ASP A 364 16.12 -5.69 4.83
N LEU A 365 17.25 -6.30 5.22
CA LEU A 365 17.81 -6.14 6.57
C LEU A 365 18.29 -4.72 6.85
N ASP A 366 19.03 -4.12 5.90
CA ASP A 366 19.57 -2.78 6.03
C ASP A 366 18.46 -1.73 6.04
N ILE A 367 17.42 -1.92 5.20
CA ILE A 367 16.21 -1.08 5.24
C ILE A 367 15.55 -1.19 6.61
N ALA A 368 15.36 -2.41 7.12
CA ALA A 368 14.71 -2.63 8.40
C ALA A 368 15.45 -1.99 9.56
N ARG A 369 16.76 -2.22 9.67
CA ARG A 369 17.61 -1.62 10.71
C ARG A 369 17.59 -0.10 10.63
N THR A 370 17.68 0.47 9.44
CA THR A 370 17.60 1.93 9.24
C THR A 370 16.28 2.50 9.77
N ILE A 371 15.15 1.82 9.50
CA ILE A 371 13.84 2.23 10.00
C ILE A 371 13.75 2.05 11.52
N VAL A 372 14.24 0.93 12.06
CA VAL A 372 14.23 0.64 13.51
C VAL A 372 15.05 1.67 14.28
N ASP A 373 16.27 1.95 13.84
CA ASP A 373 17.15 2.97 14.46
C ASP A 373 16.48 4.35 14.43
N TRP A 374 15.80 4.67 13.31
CA TRP A 374 15.04 5.91 13.21
C TRP A 374 13.86 5.94 14.18
N MET A 375 13.08 4.86 14.27
CA MET A 375 11.98 4.72 15.22
C MET A 375 12.46 4.84 16.68
N GLU A 376 13.62 4.29 17.01
CA GLU A 376 14.27 4.44 18.30
C GLU A 376 14.65 5.89 18.60
N ALA A 377 15.28 6.59 17.64
CA ALA A 377 15.63 8.00 17.77
C ALA A 377 14.38 8.90 17.97
N GLN A 378 13.22 8.49 17.44
CA GLN A 378 11.93 9.15 17.66
C GLN A 378 11.26 8.76 18.99
N GLY A 379 11.92 7.98 19.86
CA GLY A 379 11.36 7.50 21.13
C GLY A 379 10.26 6.44 20.97
N ARG A 380 10.23 5.73 19.84
CA ARG A 380 9.18 4.77 19.45
C ARG A 380 9.73 3.37 19.13
N GLY A 381 10.93 3.04 19.62
CA GLY A 381 11.66 1.80 19.30
C GLY A 381 11.15 0.50 19.94
N SER A 382 10.11 0.54 20.78
CA SER A 382 9.65 -0.63 21.56
C SER A 382 9.24 -1.85 20.75
N TYR A 383 8.99 -1.69 19.44
CA TYR A 383 8.64 -2.77 18.51
C TYR A 383 9.71 -3.03 17.45
N GLY A 384 10.93 -2.50 17.61
CA GLY A 384 12.02 -2.68 16.63
C GLY A 384 12.37 -4.16 16.39
N GLU A 385 12.63 -4.89 17.47
CA GLU A 385 12.93 -6.33 17.43
C GLU A 385 11.74 -7.16 16.90
N ASN A 386 10.51 -6.78 17.24
CA ASN A 386 9.30 -7.42 16.72
C ASN A 386 9.21 -7.26 15.19
N TYR A 387 9.52 -6.07 14.68
CA TYR A 387 9.53 -5.80 13.26
C TYR A 387 10.60 -6.61 12.51
N LEU A 388 11.79 -6.78 13.10
CA LEU A 388 12.84 -7.64 12.53
C LEU A 388 12.38 -9.11 12.44
N ARG A 389 11.69 -9.62 13.48
CA ARG A 389 11.11 -10.98 13.45
C ARG A 389 10.03 -11.13 12.39
N VAL A 390 9.20 -10.11 12.18
CA VAL A 390 8.22 -10.09 11.08
C VAL A 390 8.92 -10.28 9.75
N LEU A 391 9.93 -9.47 9.44
CA LEU A 391 10.64 -9.57 8.17
C LEU A 391 11.31 -10.94 7.99
N GLN A 392 11.93 -11.47 9.04
CA GLN A 392 12.52 -12.80 8.98
C GLN A 392 11.47 -13.89 8.72
N GLY A 393 10.24 -13.68 9.20
CA GLY A 393 9.08 -14.53 8.92
C GLY A 393 8.56 -14.46 7.49
N LEU A 394 8.75 -13.32 6.81
CA LEU A 394 8.46 -13.16 5.37
C LEU A 394 9.58 -13.74 4.49
N ALA A 395 10.80 -13.81 5.00
CA ALA A 395 11.98 -14.19 4.24
C ALA A 395 12.16 -15.70 4.02
N ASP A 396 12.50 -16.06 2.79
CA ASP A 396 12.88 -17.43 2.36
C ASP A 396 14.38 -17.72 2.56
N GLY A 397 15.02 -17.01 3.50
CA GLY A 397 16.45 -17.13 3.75
C GLY A 397 16.96 -16.09 4.74
N LYS A 398 18.25 -15.77 4.65
CA LYS A 398 18.89 -14.71 5.44
C LYS A 398 18.47 -13.34 4.91
N LEU A 399 18.08 -12.44 5.82
CA LEU A 399 17.59 -11.12 5.43
C LEU A 399 18.64 -10.26 4.72
N GLU A 400 19.93 -10.43 5.02
CA GLU A 400 21.01 -9.74 4.31
C GLU A 400 21.10 -10.08 2.81
N GLU A 401 20.55 -11.22 2.40
CA GLU A 401 20.52 -11.69 1.01
C GLU A 401 19.17 -11.41 0.32
N CYS A 402 18.18 -10.92 1.07
CA CYS A 402 16.83 -10.68 0.58
C CYS A 402 16.65 -9.24 0.08
N TRP A 403 15.84 -9.07 -0.96
CA TRP A 403 15.43 -7.75 -1.45
C TRP A 403 13.99 -7.76 -1.97
N GLY A 404 13.23 -6.69 -1.75
CA GLY A 404 11.91 -6.49 -2.33
C GLY A 404 10.74 -6.85 -1.41
N TYR A 405 10.99 -7.24 -0.16
CA TYR A 405 9.90 -7.38 0.82
C TYR A 405 9.33 -6.02 1.22
N HIS A 406 10.18 -5.01 1.42
CA HIS A 406 9.72 -3.63 1.60
C HIS A 406 9.27 -3.02 0.27
N THR A 407 8.02 -2.60 0.20
CA THR A 407 7.48 -1.90 -0.99
C THR A 407 7.57 -0.40 -0.79
N PHE A 408 6.93 0.13 0.25
CA PHE A 408 6.88 1.55 0.57
C PHE A 408 7.14 1.82 2.06
N PHE A 409 7.69 2.99 2.35
CA PHE A 409 7.57 3.64 3.66
C PHE A 409 6.68 4.85 3.50
N SER A 410 5.82 5.13 4.46
CA SER A 410 4.97 6.32 4.40
C SER A 410 5.05 7.14 5.67
N PHE A 411 4.85 8.45 5.52
CA PHE A 411 4.98 9.42 6.60
C PHE A 411 3.92 10.52 6.46
N ALA A 412 3.25 10.84 7.56
CA ALA A 412 2.34 11.97 7.67
C ALA A 412 2.43 12.58 9.07
N VAL A 413 2.12 13.87 9.16
CA VAL A 413 1.86 14.53 10.44
C VAL A 413 0.36 14.76 10.55
N LYS A 414 -0.27 14.15 11.57
CA LYS A 414 -1.70 14.34 11.82
C LYS A 414 -1.95 15.74 12.39
N ALA A 415 -3.20 16.21 12.30
CA ALA A 415 -3.59 17.54 12.80
C ALA A 415 -3.29 17.78 14.31
N ASN A 416 -3.10 16.72 15.09
CA ASN A 416 -2.69 16.79 16.50
C ASN A 416 -1.16 16.74 16.70
N GLY A 417 -0.37 16.99 15.64
CA GLY A 417 1.09 16.94 15.64
C GLY A 417 1.69 15.53 15.72
N LYS A 418 0.88 14.48 15.79
CA LYS A 418 1.40 13.10 15.89
C LYS A 418 1.88 12.61 14.53
N VAL A 419 3.12 12.13 14.50
CA VAL A 419 3.74 11.48 13.35
C VAL A 419 3.15 10.08 13.14
N ASP A 420 2.54 9.85 11.98
CA ASP A 420 1.99 8.58 11.51
C ASP A 420 2.90 8.00 10.44
N VAL A 421 3.49 6.83 10.71
CA VAL A 421 4.39 6.15 9.79
C VAL A 421 3.98 4.71 9.58
N THR A 422 4.16 4.21 8.36
CA THR A 422 3.79 2.84 8.01
C THR A 422 4.84 2.26 7.08
N SER A 423 5.33 1.06 7.41
CA SER A 423 6.07 0.22 6.47
C SER A 423 5.12 -0.71 5.74
N TYR A 424 5.22 -0.75 4.42
CA TYR A 424 4.44 -1.64 3.55
C TYR A 424 5.32 -2.80 3.12
N LEU A 425 4.76 -4.01 3.23
CA LEU A 425 5.45 -5.27 3.04
C LEU A 425 4.65 -6.14 2.07
N ALA A 426 5.31 -6.72 1.07
CA ALA A 426 4.69 -7.71 0.19
C ALA A 426 5.34 -9.07 0.40
N PRO A 427 4.56 -10.17 0.33
CA PRO A 427 5.15 -11.50 0.21
C PRO A 427 5.87 -11.64 -1.15
N SER A 428 6.59 -12.73 -1.34
CA SER A 428 7.36 -12.98 -2.57
C SER A 428 7.28 -14.45 -2.97
N LEU A 429 7.31 -14.70 -4.28
CA LEU A 429 7.38 -16.03 -4.89
C LEU A 429 8.84 -16.53 -4.87
N SER A 430 9.37 -16.85 -3.69
CA SER A 430 10.73 -17.39 -3.49
C SER A 430 11.91 -16.49 -3.94
N LEU A 431 13.15 -16.94 -3.68
CA LEU A 431 14.39 -16.21 -3.95
C LEU A 431 14.94 -16.41 -5.36
N ASP A 432 14.64 -17.53 -6.03
CA ASP A 432 15.27 -17.86 -7.31
C ASP A 432 14.83 -16.91 -8.44
N GLU A 433 13.60 -16.39 -8.39
CA GLU A 433 13.09 -15.39 -9.35
C GLU A 433 13.73 -14.00 -9.17
N ARG A 434 14.28 -13.71 -7.99
CA ARG A 434 14.95 -12.43 -7.71
C ARG A 434 16.39 -12.40 -8.20
N ARG A 435 16.99 -13.56 -8.52
CA ARG A 435 18.35 -13.65 -9.09
C ARG A 435 18.40 -13.43 -10.60
N SER A 436 17.27 -13.55 -11.30
CA SER A 436 17.18 -13.42 -12.76
C SER A 436 16.98 -11.99 -13.28
N GLY A 437 16.94 -10.98 -12.40
CA GLY A 437 16.65 -9.59 -12.77
C GLY A 437 17.79 -8.59 -12.50
N ILE A 438 19.05 -8.99 -12.70
CA ILE A 438 20.20 -8.05 -12.79
C ILE A 438 20.48 -7.73 -14.24
#